data_AF-A0A4S3LYJ2-F1
#
_entry.id   AF-A0A4S3LYJ2-F1
#
_cell.length_a   1.000
_cell.length_b   1.000
_cell.length_c   1.000
_cell.angle_alpha   90.00
_cell.angle_beta   90.00
_cell.angle_gamma   90.00
#
_symmetry.space_group_name_H-M   'P 1'
#
loop_
_entity.id
_entity.type
_entity.pdbx_description
1 polymer ?
#
loop_
_entity_poly.entity_id
_entity_poly.type
_entity_poly.pdbx_seq_one_letter_code
_entity_poly.pdbx_strand_id
1 'polypeptide(L)'
;MKNIFLFLAIVLLSFSIGCSGFPQKMKYVSNLKQVLTETHGLNEVEVNLHNNSELLIIIKDEEFTGLSSLEKKQLSLEIGRLVTDFTGEAVALTNGEVQFKFEKELGITRVSSSDTYAMFP
;
A
#
# COMPACT_ATOMS: atom_id res chain seq x y z
N MET A 1 -30.88 41.28 8.75
CA MET A 1 -29.74 40.38 8.43
C MET A 1 -29.83 39.05 9.19
N LYS A 2 -30.95 38.31 9.08
CA LYS A 2 -31.14 37.01 9.76
C LYS A 2 -31.29 35.83 8.78
N ASN A 3 -31.59 36.12 7.52
CA ASN A 3 -31.90 35.09 6.52
C ASN A 3 -30.67 34.60 5.74
N ILE A 4 -29.53 35.30 5.81
CA ILE A 4 -28.29 34.92 5.10
C ILE A 4 -27.56 33.78 5.82
N PHE A 5 -27.64 33.71 7.16
CA PHE A 5 -27.01 32.65 7.95
C PHE A 5 -27.63 31.27 7.69
N LEU A 6 -28.92 31.24 7.35
CA LEU A 6 -29.65 29.98 7.15
C LEU A 6 -29.35 29.34 5.79
N PHE A 7 -29.09 30.16 4.76
CA PHE A 7 -28.63 29.67 3.46
C PHE A 7 -27.19 29.15 3.50
N LEU A 8 -26.31 29.75 4.31
CA LEU A 8 -24.92 29.30 4.44
C LEU A 8 -24.81 27.92 5.12
N ALA A 9 -25.68 27.64 6.10
CA ALA A 9 -25.73 26.34 6.78
C ALA A 9 -26.22 25.19 5.87
N ILE A 10 -27.16 25.47 4.95
CA ILE A 10 -27.69 24.47 4.01
C ILE A 10 -26.64 24.10 2.94
N VAL A 11 -25.83 25.06 2.49
CA VAL A 11 -24.75 24.79 1.53
C VAL A 11 -23.62 23.96 2.16
N LEU A 12 -23.27 24.18 3.44
CA LEU A 12 -22.25 23.38 4.12
C LEU A 12 -22.66 21.92 4.36
N LEU A 13 -23.95 21.64 4.64
CA LEU A 13 -24.46 20.28 4.84
C LEU A 13 -24.55 19.46 3.54
N SER A 14 -24.48 20.12 2.39
CA SER A 14 -24.52 19.45 1.08
C SER A 14 -23.19 18.79 0.70
N PHE A 15 -22.09 19.12 1.39
CA PHE A 15 -20.75 18.59 1.09
C PHE A 15 -20.35 17.35 1.93
N SER A 16 -21.16 16.93 2.91
CA SER A 16 -20.80 15.84 3.83
C SER A 16 -21.19 14.42 3.39
N ILE A 17 -21.70 14.22 2.17
CA ILE A 17 -22.23 12.91 1.72
C ILE A 17 -21.20 12.10 0.90
N GLY A 18 -19.97 12.59 0.70
CA GLY A 18 -19.07 12.06 -0.33
C GLY A 18 -17.81 11.27 0.08
N CYS A 19 -17.55 10.96 1.36
CA CYS A 19 -16.25 10.38 1.77
C CYS A 19 -16.32 9.16 2.69
N SER A 20 -17.38 8.34 2.64
CA SER A 20 -17.51 7.16 3.52
C SER A 20 -16.50 6.03 3.22
N GLY A 21 -15.92 5.96 2.01
CA GLY A 21 -14.99 4.88 1.62
C GLY A 21 -13.50 5.18 1.80
N PHE A 22 -13.11 6.41 2.15
CA PHE A 22 -11.71 6.80 2.34
C PHE A 22 -11.09 6.26 3.65
N PRO A 23 -11.79 6.28 4.81
CA PRO A 23 -11.22 5.82 6.07
C PRO A 23 -10.91 4.31 6.09
N GLN A 24 -11.74 3.51 5.43
CA GLN A 24 -11.59 2.04 5.40
C GLN A 24 -10.36 1.61 4.58
N LYS A 25 -10.06 2.32 3.49
CA LYS A 25 -8.87 2.08 2.63
C LYS A 25 -7.58 2.43 3.35
N MET A 26 -7.53 3.59 4.01
CA MET A 26 -6.38 3.99 4.81
C MET A 26 -6.11 2.99 5.93
N LYS A 27 -7.17 2.50 6.59
CA LYS A 27 -7.07 1.45 7.59
C LYS A 27 -6.56 0.13 7.01
N TYR A 28 -7.05 -0.27 5.85
CA TYR A 28 -6.56 -1.47 5.14
C TYR A 28 -5.05 -1.38 4.85
N VAL A 29 -4.62 -0.29 4.20
CA VAL A 29 -3.21 -0.04 3.85
C VAL A 29 -2.33 -0.04 5.11
N SER A 30 -2.77 0.68 6.15
CA SER A 30 -2.03 0.77 7.41
C SER A 30 -1.89 -0.59 8.10
N ASN A 31 -2.97 -1.36 8.19
CA ASN A 31 -2.94 -2.66 8.84
C ASN A 31 -2.12 -3.68 8.04
N LEU A 32 -2.25 -3.69 6.71
CA LEU A 32 -1.46 -4.58 5.87
C LEU A 32 0.04 -4.28 6.00
N LYS A 33 0.42 -3.00 6.01
CA LYS A 33 1.80 -2.59 6.30
C LYS A 33 2.29 -3.15 7.63
N GLN A 34 1.48 -3.04 8.68
CA GLN A 34 1.82 -3.56 10.02
C GLN A 34 2.04 -5.08 9.99
N VAL A 35 1.12 -5.84 9.39
CA VAL A 35 1.23 -7.31 9.33
C VAL A 35 2.49 -7.73 8.56
N LEU A 36 2.82 -7.06 7.46
CA LEU A 36 4.03 -7.37 6.68
C LEU A 36 5.31 -7.08 7.47
N THR A 37 5.35 -5.95 8.18
CA THR A 37 6.47 -5.61 9.08
C THR A 37 6.62 -6.64 10.21
N GLU A 38 5.53 -7.06 10.85
CA GLU A 38 5.56 -8.01 11.96
C GLU A 38 5.91 -9.44 11.51
N THR A 39 5.37 -9.88 10.37
CA THR A 39 5.52 -11.26 9.88
C THR A 39 6.91 -11.52 9.29
N HIS A 40 7.45 -10.54 8.57
CA HIS A 40 8.70 -10.70 7.83
C HIS A 40 9.85 -9.84 8.37
N GLY A 41 9.65 -9.14 9.49
CA GLY A 41 10.67 -8.28 10.11
C GLY A 41 11.05 -7.06 9.25
N LEU A 42 10.19 -6.64 8.33
CA LEU A 42 10.50 -5.63 7.33
C LEU A 42 10.47 -4.22 7.92
N ASN A 43 11.63 -3.57 7.98
CA ASN A 43 11.76 -2.25 8.60
C ASN A 43 11.20 -1.11 7.73
N GLU A 44 11.35 -1.20 6.41
CA GLU A 44 10.86 -0.21 5.46
C GLU A 44 9.95 -0.83 4.40
N VAL A 45 8.65 -0.88 4.72
CA VAL A 45 7.59 -1.28 3.79
C VAL A 45 6.71 -0.09 3.44
N GLU A 46 6.45 0.09 2.16
CA GLU A 46 5.40 0.98 1.65
C GLU A 46 4.32 0.15 0.98
N VAL A 47 3.07 0.48 1.29
CA VAL A 47 1.90 -0.20 0.72
C VAL A 47 1.08 0.86 0.01
N ASN A 48 0.90 0.69 -1.30
CA ASN A 48 0.19 1.63 -2.15
C ASN A 48 -0.98 0.91 -2.81
N LEU A 49 -2.18 1.45 -2.66
CA LEU A 49 -3.38 0.97 -3.33
C LEU A 49 -3.76 1.94 -4.46
N HIS A 50 -3.51 1.55 -5.70
CA HIS A 50 -3.87 2.31 -6.88
C HIS A 50 -5.25 1.90 -7.39
N ASN A 51 -6.04 2.87 -7.87
CA ASN A 51 -7.39 2.69 -8.40
C ASN A 51 -8.37 1.87 -7.54
N ASN A 52 -8.07 1.69 -6.24
CA ASN A 52 -8.81 0.87 -5.28
C ASN A 52 -8.82 -0.64 -5.53
N SER A 53 -8.01 -1.13 -6.46
CA SER A 53 -7.96 -2.56 -6.81
C SER A 53 -6.57 -3.07 -7.15
N GLU A 54 -5.58 -2.18 -7.26
CA GLU A 54 -4.22 -2.53 -7.65
C GLU A 54 -3.26 -2.29 -6.48
N LEU A 55 -2.63 -3.33 -5.99
CA LEU A 55 -1.78 -3.25 -4.81
C LEU A 55 -0.29 -3.28 -5.18
N LEU A 56 0.45 -2.26 -4.81
CA LEU A 56 1.91 -2.23 -4.90
C LEU A 56 2.50 -2.23 -3.50
N ILE A 57 3.28 -3.28 -3.18
CA ILE A 57 4.07 -3.36 -1.95
C ILE A 57 5.53 -3.09 -2.32
N ILE A 58 6.13 -2.06 -1.73
CA ILE A 58 7.55 -1.73 -1.92
C ILE A 58 8.28 -2.13 -0.65
N ILE A 59 9.26 -3.02 -0.79
CA ILE A 59 10.14 -3.46 0.29
C ILE A 59 11.50 -2.82 0.06
N LYS A 60 11.93 -1.98 1.00
CA LYS A 60 13.22 -1.28 1.01
C LYS A 60 14.11 -1.87 2.09
N ASP A 61 14.60 -3.09 1.88
CA ASP A 61 15.55 -3.69 2.81
C ASP A 61 16.80 -4.17 2.08
N GLU A 62 17.96 -3.85 2.66
CA GLU A 62 19.25 -4.31 2.13
C GLU A 62 19.32 -5.84 2.17
N GLU A 63 18.63 -6.50 3.11
CA GLU A 63 18.61 -7.96 3.22
C GLU A 63 18.08 -8.65 1.94
N PHE A 64 17.17 -8.00 1.20
CA PHE A 64 16.62 -8.56 -0.04
C PHE A 64 17.50 -8.35 -1.27
N THR A 65 18.62 -7.63 -1.16
CA THR A 65 19.60 -7.52 -2.25
C THR A 65 20.32 -8.83 -2.52
N GLY A 66 20.48 -9.67 -1.49
CA GLY A 66 21.14 -10.98 -1.60
C GLY A 66 20.26 -12.09 -2.16
N LEU A 67 18.93 -11.89 -2.22
CA LEU A 67 18.01 -12.90 -2.74
C LEU A 67 18.12 -13.06 -4.26
N SER A 68 18.06 -14.30 -4.71
CA SER A 68 17.90 -14.63 -6.11
C SER A 68 16.51 -14.22 -6.63
N SER A 69 16.38 -14.10 -7.95
CA SER A 69 15.08 -13.80 -8.58
C SER A 69 14.00 -14.84 -8.27
N LEU A 70 14.39 -16.10 -8.03
CA LEU A 70 13.45 -17.16 -7.66
C LEU A 70 12.93 -16.96 -6.23
N GLU A 71 13.81 -16.64 -5.29
CA GLU A 71 13.44 -16.38 -3.89
C GLU A 71 12.56 -15.12 -3.79
N LYS A 72 12.90 -14.05 -4.51
CA LYS A 72 12.06 -12.84 -4.60
C LYS A 72 10.67 -13.17 -5.12
N LYS A 73 10.58 -13.97 -6.20
CA LYS A 73 9.30 -14.42 -6.75
C LYS A 73 8.50 -15.26 -5.75
N GLN A 74 9.14 -16.18 -5.02
CA GLN A 74 8.48 -17.00 -4.00
C GLN A 74 7.93 -16.13 -2.87
N LEU A 75 8.73 -15.18 -2.38
CA LEU A 75 8.31 -14.23 -1.35
C LEU A 75 7.15 -13.35 -1.84
N SER A 76 7.14 -12.91 -3.09
CA SER A 76 6.01 -12.15 -3.65
C SER A 76 4.71 -12.95 -3.67
N LEU A 77 4.77 -14.25 -3.96
CA LEU A 77 3.61 -15.13 -3.92
C LEU A 77 3.14 -15.39 -2.48
N GLU A 78 4.06 -15.51 -1.53
CA GLU A 78 3.75 -15.64 -0.10
C GLU A 78 3.04 -14.38 0.42
N ILE A 79 3.57 -13.20 0.10
CA ILE A 79 2.92 -11.92 0.38
C ILE A 79 1.54 -11.85 -0.27
N GLY A 80 1.40 -12.33 -1.52
CA GLY A 80 0.10 -12.39 -2.21
C GLY A 80 -0.94 -13.24 -1.48
N ARG A 81 -0.53 -14.37 -0.88
CA ARG A 81 -1.41 -15.19 -0.02
C ARG A 81 -1.82 -14.45 1.23
N LEU A 82 -0.86 -13.84 1.94
CA LEU A 82 -1.13 -13.05 3.14
C LEU A 82 -2.09 -11.91 2.86
N VAL A 83 -1.89 -11.19 1.75
CA VAL A 83 -2.81 -10.14 1.28
C VAL A 83 -4.21 -10.70 1.04
N THR A 84 -4.33 -11.83 0.37
CA THR A 84 -5.62 -12.49 0.09
C THR A 84 -6.36 -12.83 1.39
N ASP A 85 -5.66 -13.43 2.35
CA ASP A 85 -6.23 -13.79 3.66
C ASP A 85 -6.61 -12.55 4.48
N PHE A 86 -5.88 -11.45 4.29
CA PHE A 86 -6.13 -10.18 4.96
C PHE A 86 -7.33 -9.40 4.38
N THR A 87 -7.69 -9.61 3.11
CA THR A 87 -8.66 -8.75 2.39
C THR A 87 -10.11 -8.82 2.84
N GLY A 88 -10.49 -9.77 3.72
CA GLY A 88 -11.80 -9.86 4.41
C GLY A 88 -12.86 -8.84 3.96
N GLU A 89 -13.41 -9.04 2.76
CA GLU A 89 -14.46 -8.25 2.07
C GLU A 89 -14.22 -6.73 1.85
N ALA A 90 -13.13 -6.12 2.33
CA ALA A 90 -12.97 -4.65 2.33
C ALA A 90 -12.42 -4.06 1.03
N VAL A 91 -11.60 -4.81 0.27
CA VAL A 91 -10.97 -4.35 -0.97
C VAL A 91 -10.92 -5.50 -1.97
N ALA A 92 -11.61 -5.37 -3.10
CA ALA A 92 -11.55 -6.31 -4.20
C ALA A 92 -10.31 -6.01 -5.06
N LEU A 93 -9.23 -6.76 -4.85
CA LEU A 93 -8.01 -6.63 -5.63
C LEU A 93 -8.13 -7.32 -6.98
N THR A 94 -7.71 -6.63 -8.04
CA THR A 94 -7.66 -7.15 -9.42
C THR A 94 -6.24 -7.56 -9.81
N ASN A 95 -5.23 -6.93 -9.23
CA ASN A 95 -3.82 -7.27 -9.43
C ASN A 95 -2.97 -6.81 -8.22
N GLY A 96 -1.72 -7.26 -8.18
CA GLY A 96 -0.78 -6.81 -7.16
C GLY A 96 0.65 -7.21 -7.47
N GLU A 97 1.59 -6.34 -7.10
CA GLU A 97 3.02 -6.49 -7.35
C GLU A 97 3.86 -6.14 -6.11
N VAL A 98 4.91 -6.93 -5.86
CA VAL A 98 5.95 -6.59 -4.88
C VAL A 98 7.14 -6.03 -5.63
N GLN A 99 7.58 -4.84 -5.24
CA GLN A 99 8.81 -4.22 -5.69
C GLN A 99 9.87 -4.32 -4.59
N PHE A 100 10.97 -5.00 -4.88
CA PHE A 100 12.16 -5.02 -4.05
C PHE A 100 13.06 -3.88 -4.48
N LYS A 101 13.23 -2.87 -3.63
CA LYS A 101 14.00 -1.67 -3.96
C LYS A 101 15.24 -1.58 -3.08
N PHE A 102 16.39 -1.43 -3.72
CA PHE A 102 17.62 -1.05 -3.05
C PHE A 102 17.92 0.42 -3.35
N GLU A 103 18.32 1.14 -2.32
CA GLU A 103 18.67 2.53 -2.44
C GLU A 103 19.78 2.86 -1.45
N LYS A 104 20.88 3.43 -1.94
CA LYS A 104 22.02 3.82 -1.12
C LYS A 104 22.54 5.18 -1.52
N GLU A 105 22.70 6.04 -0.53
CA GLU A 105 23.37 7.32 -0.66
C GLU A 105 24.89 7.17 -0.47
N LEU A 106 25.65 7.68 -1.43
CA LEU A 106 27.12 7.69 -1.45
C LEU A 106 27.59 9.14 -1.60
N GLY A 107 27.48 9.91 -0.51
CA GLY A 107 27.81 11.34 -0.49
C GLY A 107 26.82 12.14 -1.35
N ILE A 108 27.25 12.61 -2.52
CA ILE A 108 26.41 13.35 -3.48
C ILE A 108 25.73 12.46 -4.53
N THR A 109 26.05 11.16 -4.54
CA THR A 109 25.53 10.21 -5.54
C THR A 109 24.53 9.28 -4.91
N ARG A 110 23.44 8.97 -5.62
CA ARG A 110 22.42 7.99 -5.22
C ARG A 110 22.46 6.81 -6.20
N VAL A 111 22.59 5.61 -5.67
CA VAL A 111 22.47 4.37 -6.45
C VAL A 111 21.17 3.70 -6.06
N SER A 112 20.37 3.32 -7.04
CA SER A 112 19.12 2.60 -6.82
C SER A 112 18.93 1.49 -7.84
N SER A 113 18.41 0.36 -7.39
CA SER A 113 17.95 -0.74 -8.24
C SER A 113 16.61 -1.25 -7.75
N SER A 114 15.82 -1.85 -8.64
CA SER A 114 14.54 -2.44 -8.27
C SER A 114 14.19 -3.65 -9.13
N ASP A 115 13.65 -4.68 -8.49
CA ASP A 115 13.03 -5.82 -9.15
C ASP A 115 11.56 -5.91 -8.75
N THR A 116 10.67 -6.15 -9.73
CA THR A 116 9.23 -6.24 -9.48
C THR A 116 8.71 -7.61 -9.87
N TYR A 117 7.86 -8.19 -9.02
CA TYR A 117 7.25 -9.49 -9.24
C TYR A 117 5.75 -9.46 -8.91
N ALA A 118 4.95 -10.16 -9.70
CA ALA A 118 3.52 -10.31 -9.44
C ALA A 118 3.27 -11.13 -8.17
N MET A 119 2.29 -10.71 -7.38
CA MET A 119 1.84 -11.40 -6.16
C MET A 119 0.86 -12.54 -6.43
N PHE A 120 0.14 -12.45 -7.53
CA PHE A 120 -0.90 -13.40 -7.90
C PHE A 120 -0.46 -14.20 -9.15
N PRO A 121 -0.68 -15.52 -9.17
CA PRO A 121 -0.34 -16.38 -10.30
C PRO A 121 -1.22 -16.15 -11.54
#